data_AF-A0A3B9YAK1-F1
#
_entry.id   AF-A0A3B9YAK1-F1
#
_cell.length_a   1.000
_cell.length_b   1.000
_cell.length_c   1.000
_cell.angle_alpha   90.00
_cell.angle_beta   90.00
_cell.angle_gamma   90.00
#
_symmetry.space_group_name_H-M   'P 1'
#
loop_
_entity.id
_entity.type
_entity.pdbx_description
1 polymer ?
#
loop_
_entity_poly.entity_id
_entity_poly.type
_entity_poly.pdbx_seq_one_letter_code
_entity_poly.pdbx_strand_id
1 'polypeptide(L)'
;GESLFNDGVAGSLYQTFLALVLLTLHGQAPSGLAAFGNGLVLFVVEAGGGLALGGLAGFLISQGLKRIDDPVLETTITLLSAYGIYWVANAVHLSAIIAVIVTALILGNYGQAIGMSARTRSD
;
A
#
# COMPACT_ATOMS: atom_id res chain seq x y z
N GLY A 1 6.78 -12.17 -6.65
CA GLY A 1 6.18 -10.89 -7.06
C GLY A 1 4.72 -11.05 -7.38
N GLU A 2 4.38 -11.88 -8.37
CA GLU A 2 3.03 -11.99 -8.92
C GLU A 2 1.95 -12.39 -7.90
N SER A 3 2.19 -13.37 -7.02
CA SER A 3 1.20 -13.79 -6.02
C SER A 3 0.87 -12.69 -4.99
N LEU A 4 1.89 -12.00 -4.46
CA LEU A 4 1.69 -10.91 -3.50
C LEU A 4 0.94 -9.73 -4.13
N PHE A 5 1.25 -9.45 -5.40
CA PHE A 5 0.52 -8.45 -6.17
C PHE A 5 -0.95 -8.86 -6.36
N ASN A 6 -1.20 -10.13 -6.70
CA ASN A 6 -2.55 -10.67 -6.87
C ASN A 6 -3.37 -10.59 -5.56
N ASP A 7 -2.76 -10.93 -4.42
CA ASP A 7 -3.41 -10.79 -3.11
C ASP A 7 -3.78 -9.34 -2.80
N GLY A 8 -2.90 -8.39 -3.18
CA GLY A 8 -3.15 -6.95 -3.04
C GLY A 8 -4.31 -6.43 -3.90
N VAL A 9 -4.37 -6.88 -5.15
CA VAL A 9 -5.46 -6.53 -6.09
C VAL A 9 -6.78 -7.14 -5.60
N ALA A 10 -6.78 -8.41 -5.19
CA ALA A 10 -7.97 -9.09 -4.68
C ALA A 10 -8.54 -8.39 -3.44
N GLY A 11 -7.68 -8.00 -2.50
CA GLY A 11 -8.09 -7.23 -1.31
C GLY A 11 -8.67 -5.86 -1.66
N SER A 12 -8.11 -5.18 -2.65
CA SER A 12 -8.63 -3.88 -3.11
C SER A 12 -9.99 -4.02 -3.80
N LEU A 13 -10.15 -5.02 -4.67
CA LEU A 13 -11.43 -5.33 -5.30
C LEU A 13 -12.51 -5.67 -4.26
N TYR A 14 -12.15 -6.41 -3.20
CA TYR A 14 -13.05 -6.70 -2.10
C TYR A 14 -13.53 -5.42 -1.39
N GLN A 15 -12.61 -4.49 -1.08
CA GLN A 15 -12.97 -3.22 -0.44
C GLN A 15 -13.89 -2.37 -1.33
N THR A 16 -13.57 -2.23 -2.62
CA THR A 16 -14.42 -1.50 -3.56
C THR A 16 -15.81 -2.14 -3.68
N PHE A 17 -15.88 -3.47 -3.76
CA PHE A 17 -17.16 -4.18 -3.83
C PHE A 17 -17.99 -3.97 -2.57
N LEU A 18 -17.36 -4.04 -1.39
CA LEU A 18 -18.02 -3.76 -0.12
C LEU A 18 -18.57 -2.33 -0.08
N ALA A 19 -17.81 -1.34 -0.56
CA ALA A 19 -18.27 0.05 -0.63
C ALA A 19 -19.51 0.22 -1.54
N LEU A 20 -19.53 -0.44 -2.70
CA LEU A 20 -20.71 -0.44 -3.60
C LEU A 20 -21.93 -1.11 -2.96
N VAL A 21 -21.74 -2.22 -2.26
CA VAL A 21 -22.82 -2.91 -1.52
C VAL A 21 -23.38 -1.97 -0.44
N LEU A 22 -22.52 -1.32 0.34
CA LEU A 22 -22.93 -0.37 1.38
C LEU A 22 -23.70 0.81 0.79
N LEU A 23 -23.27 1.35 -0.36
CA LEU A 23 -24.01 2.41 -1.07
C LEU A 23 -25.42 1.96 -1.49
N THR A 24 -25.54 0.70 -1.91
CA THR A 24 -26.82 0.07 -2.27
C THR A 24 -27.76 -0.05 -1.08
N LEU A 25 -27.24 -0.49 0.08
CA LEU A 25 -28.03 -0.62 1.31
C LEU A 25 -28.55 0.74 1.81
N HIS A 26 -27.86 1.84 1.52
CA HIS A 26 -28.30 3.21 1.85
C HIS A 26 -29.22 3.84 0.78
N GLY A 27 -29.68 3.07 -0.21
CA GLY A 27 -30.60 3.55 -1.25
C GLY A 27 -29.98 4.53 -2.24
N GLN A 28 -28.63 4.60 -2.30
CA GLN A 28 -27.89 5.54 -3.15
C GLN A 28 -27.22 4.87 -4.35
N ALA A 29 -27.57 3.61 -4.66
CA ALA A 29 -26.90 2.87 -5.72
C ALA A 29 -27.33 3.31 -7.13
N PRO A 30 -26.37 3.65 -8.00
CA PRO A 30 -26.59 3.65 -9.44
C PRO A 30 -26.91 2.23 -9.91
N SER A 31 -27.74 2.08 -10.94
CA SER A 31 -28.06 0.77 -11.56
C SER A 31 -27.48 0.65 -12.97
N GLY A 32 -27.26 -0.59 -13.44
CA GLY A 32 -26.78 -0.86 -14.79
C GLY A 32 -25.37 -0.31 -15.08
N LEU A 33 -25.18 0.25 -16.29
CA LEU A 33 -23.88 0.79 -16.74
C LEU A 33 -23.33 1.92 -15.85
N ALA A 34 -24.21 2.69 -15.21
CA ALA A 34 -23.80 3.73 -14.27
C ALA A 34 -23.15 3.14 -13.01
N ALA A 35 -23.60 1.97 -12.54
CA ALA A 35 -23.01 1.28 -11.40
C ALA A 35 -21.57 0.85 -11.69
N PHE A 36 -21.36 0.30 -12.89
CA PHE A 36 -20.04 -0.14 -13.36
C PHE A 36 -19.07 1.05 -13.49
N GLY A 37 -19.50 2.15 -14.09
CA GLY A 37 -18.67 3.35 -14.22
C GLY A 37 -18.26 3.93 -12.86
N ASN A 38 -19.20 4.02 -11.91
CA ASN A 38 -18.90 4.49 -10.55
C ASN A 38 -17.95 3.54 -9.81
N GLY A 39 -18.16 2.23 -9.92
CA GLY A 39 -17.26 1.24 -9.32
C GLY A 39 -15.84 1.31 -9.87
N LEU A 40 -15.70 1.55 -11.18
CA LEU A 40 -14.38 1.69 -11.81
C LEU A 40 -13.66 2.97 -11.36
N VAL A 41 -14.38 4.09 -11.28
CA VAL A 41 -13.81 5.35 -10.73
C VAL A 41 -13.40 5.17 -9.28
N LEU A 42 -14.26 4.55 -8.46
CA LEU A 42 -13.97 4.30 -7.04
C LEU A 42 -12.73 3.42 -6.89
N PHE A 43 -12.64 2.33 -7.63
CA PHE A 43 -11.47 1.45 -7.64
C PHE A 43 -10.19 2.21 -8.02
N VAL A 44 -10.23 3.02 -9.08
CA VAL A 44 -9.05 3.79 -9.54
C VAL A 44 -8.61 4.79 -8.46
N VAL A 45 -9.55 5.45 -7.79
CA VAL A 45 -9.24 6.40 -6.71
C VAL A 45 -8.67 5.67 -5.49
N GLU A 46 -9.32 4.60 -5.03
CA GLU A 46 -8.88 3.82 -3.86
C GLU A 46 -7.50 3.18 -4.10
N ALA A 47 -7.32 2.51 -5.24
CA ALA A 47 -6.09 1.82 -5.59
C ALA A 47 -4.96 2.80 -5.95
N GLY A 48 -5.26 3.81 -6.76
CA GLY A 48 -4.31 4.84 -7.17
C GLY A 48 -3.85 5.70 -5.99
N GLY A 49 -4.78 6.09 -5.11
CA GLY A 49 -4.44 6.79 -3.88
C GLY A 49 -3.64 5.92 -2.92
N GLY A 50 -3.98 4.64 -2.77
CA GLY A 50 -3.18 3.69 -1.97
C GLY A 50 -1.74 3.58 -2.49
N LEU A 51 -1.56 3.51 -3.82
CA LEU A 51 -0.26 3.48 -4.46
C LEU A 51 0.53 4.77 -4.18
N ALA A 52 -0.08 5.94 -4.38
CA ALA A 52 0.57 7.23 -4.16
C ALA A 52 0.97 7.41 -2.69
N LEU A 53 0.06 7.09 -1.76
CA LEU A 53 0.27 7.19 -0.32
C LEU A 53 1.38 6.25 0.16
N GLY A 54 1.33 4.97 -0.24
CA GLY A 54 2.37 4.00 0.09
C GLY A 54 3.73 4.36 -0.53
N GLY A 55 3.72 4.89 -1.75
CA GLY A 55 4.92 5.37 -2.43
C GLY A 55 5.60 6.51 -1.67
N LEU A 56 4.80 7.52 -1.29
CA LEU A 56 5.27 8.66 -0.51
C LEU A 56 5.78 8.23 0.87
N ALA A 57 5.02 7.40 1.59
CA ALA A 57 5.41 6.93 2.91
C ALA A 57 6.70 6.10 2.86
N GLY A 58 6.76 5.11 1.98
CA GLY A 58 7.97 4.28 1.79
C GLY A 58 9.20 5.11 1.46
N PHE A 59 9.05 6.12 0.58
CA PHE A 59 10.14 7.06 0.29
C PHE A 59 10.56 7.85 1.53
N LEU A 60 9.64 8.51 2.24
CA LEU A 60 9.97 9.32 3.42
C LEU A 60 10.61 8.50 4.54
N ILE A 61 10.09 7.30 4.80
CA ILE A 61 10.63 6.39 5.81
C ILE A 61 12.03 5.94 5.42
N SER A 62 12.25 5.56 4.15
CA SER A 62 13.59 5.19 3.65
C SER A 62 14.62 6.31 3.87
N GLN A 63 14.21 7.57 3.70
CA GLN A 63 15.08 8.73 3.94
C GLN A 63 15.37 8.93 5.43
N GLY A 64 14.44 8.58 6.32
CA GLY A 64 14.65 8.55 7.77
C GLY A 64 15.63 7.46 8.19
N LEU A 65 15.42 6.24 7.68
CA LEU A 65 16.26 5.06 7.96
C LEU A 65 17.73 5.28 7.56
N LYS A 66 18.02 6.12 6.57
CA LYS A 66 19.42 6.43 6.16
C LYS A 66 20.29 7.00 7.28
N ARG A 67 19.66 7.52 8.34
CA ARG A 67 20.35 8.13 9.48
C ARG A 67 20.43 7.20 10.69
N ILE A 68 19.91 5.99 10.58
CA ILE A 68 19.82 5.01 11.66
C ILE A 68 20.81 3.89 11.37
N ASP A 69 21.68 3.61 12.33
CA ASP A 69 22.73 2.58 12.26
C ASP A 69 22.49 1.51 13.35
N ASP A 70 21.22 1.11 13.53
CA ASP A 70 20.79 0.07 14.45
C ASP A 70 19.80 -0.87 13.73
N PRO A 71 20.19 -2.14 13.47
CA PRO A 71 19.35 -3.11 12.78
C PRO A 71 18.01 -3.42 13.48
N VAL A 72 17.99 -3.36 14.82
CA VAL A 72 16.76 -3.60 15.60
C VAL A 72 15.80 -2.45 15.39
N LEU A 73 16.32 -1.21 15.44
CA LEU A 73 15.49 -0.02 15.22
C LEU A 73 14.99 0.07 13.78
N GLU A 74 15.81 -0.27 12.79
CA GLU A 74 15.41 -0.33 11.38
C GLU A 74 14.27 -1.33 11.16
N THR A 75 14.40 -2.54 11.70
CA THR A 75 13.37 -3.58 11.62
C THR A 75 12.08 -3.11 12.31
N THR A 76 12.21 -2.51 13.50
CA THR A 76 11.07 -2.01 14.27
C THR A 76 10.33 -0.91 13.51
N ILE A 77 11.04 0.07 12.94
CA ILE A 77 10.45 1.14 12.14
C ILE A 77 9.78 0.58 10.90
N THR A 78 10.38 -0.40 10.23
CA THR A 78 9.80 -1.02 9.02
C THR A 78 8.48 -1.72 9.35
N LEU A 79 8.42 -2.48 10.45
CA LEU A 79 7.19 -3.13 10.91
C LEU A 79 6.12 -2.12 11.32
N LEU A 80 6.49 -1.11 12.09
CA LEU A 80 5.58 -0.03 12.50
C LEU A 80 5.07 0.75 11.30
N SER A 81 5.90 0.96 10.28
CA SER A 81 5.53 1.66 9.06
C SER A 81 4.47 0.90 8.27
N ALA A 82 4.63 -0.43 8.14
CA ALA A 82 3.62 -1.27 7.50
C ALA A 82 2.27 -1.22 8.24
N TYR A 83 2.28 -1.26 9.58
CA TYR A 83 1.04 -1.13 10.35
C TYR A 83 0.46 0.29 10.31
N GLY A 84 1.31 1.30 10.43
CA GLY A 84 0.90 2.71 10.45
C GLY A 84 0.29 3.14 9.13
N ILE A 85 0.88 2.76 7.99
CA ILE A 85 0.36 3.15 6.68
C ILE A 85 -0.99 2.51 6.39
N TYR A 86 -1.25 1.30 6.90
CA TYR A 86 -2.54 0.64 6.81
C TYR A 86 -3.64 1.50 7.45
N TRP A 87 -3.41 1.99 8.67
CA TRP A 87 -4.36 2.85 9.37
C TRP A 87 -4.56 4.18 8.68
N VAL A 88 -3.49 4.83 8.24
CA VAL A 88 -3.58 6.11 7.52
C VAL A 88 -4.41 5.95 6.25
N ALA A 89 -4.12 4.92 5.43
CA ALA A 89 -4.84 4.66 4.19
C ALA A 89 -6.34 4.40 4.42
N ASN A 90 -6.68 3.58 5.42
CA ASN A 90 -8.08 3.35 5.79
C ASN A 90 -8.78 4.63 6.25
N ALA A 91 -8.10 5.47 7.03
CA ALA A 91 -8.66 6.72 7.54
C ALA A 91 -8.99 7.73 6.43
N VAL A 92 -8.29 7.66 5.29
CA VAL A 92 -8.56 8.50 4.12
C VAL A 92 -9.29 7.75 2.98
N HIS A 93 -9.88 6.59 3.28
CA HIS A 93 -10.65 5.77 2.34
C HIS A 93 -9.88 5.36 1.08
N LEU A 94 -8.61 4.98 1.25
CA LEU A 94 -7.76 4.44 0.18
C LEU A 94 -7.47 2.96 0.43
N SER A 95 -6.99 2.26 -0.60
CA SER A 95 -6.59 0.85 -0.45
C SER A 95 -5.42 0.71 0.50
N ALA A 96 -5.73 0.29 1.73
CA ALA A 96 -4.73 0.07 2.76
C ALA A 96 -3.76 -1.06 2.40
N ILE A 97 -4.25 -2.09 1.72
CA ILE A 97 -3.43 -3.23 1.30
C ILE A 97 -2.41 -2.79 0.24
N ILE A 98 -2.83 -2.02 -0.78
CA ILE A 98 -1.89 -1.49 -1.78
C ILE A 98 -0.89 -0.55 -1.12
N ALA A 99 -1.32 0.33 -0.22
CA ALA A 99 -0.42 1.25 0.48
C ALA A 99 0.66 0.50 1.28
N VAL A 100 0.28 -0.57 1.98
CA VAL A 100 1.21 -1.45 2.71
C VAL A 100 2.19 -2.14 1.75
N ILE A 101 1.71 -2.76 0.68
CA ILE A 101 2.55 -3.47 -0.28
C ILE A 101 3.57 -2.52 -0.91
N VAL A 102 3.14 -1.34 -1.37
CA VAL A 102 4.03 -0.36 -1.99
C VAL A 102 5.07 0.15 -0.99
N THR A 103 4.66 0.46 0.25
CA THR A 103 5.60 0.85 1.32
C THR A 103 6.63 -0.25 1.58
N ALA A 104 6.18 -1.50 1.71
CA ALA A 104 7.04 -2.65 1.97
C ALA A 104 8.00 -2.95 0.82
N LEU A 105 7.57 -2.79 -0.44
CA LEU A 105 8.43 -2.96 -1.62
C LEU A 105 9.55 -1.91 -1.65
N ILE A 106 9.24 -0.65 -1.35
CA ILE A 106 10.24 0.42 -1.30
C ILE A 106 11.24 0.18 -0.17
N LEU A 107 10.76 -0.15 1.03
CA LEU A 107 11.63 -0.42 2.19
C LEU A 107 12.44 -1.72 2.02
N GLY A 108 11.86 -2.75 1.41
CA GLY A 108 12.56 -4.00 1.11
C GLY A 108 13.67 -3.81 0.07
N ASN A 109 13.42 -3.03 -0.99
CA ASN A 109 14.45 -2.68 -1.97
C ASN A 109 15.55 -1.79 -1.36
N TYR A 110 15.18 -0.92 -0.43
CA TYR A 110 16.13 -0.12 0.34
C TYR A 110 17.06 -1.00 1.20
N GLY A 111 16.51 -1.98 1.93
CA GLY A 111 17.29 -2.94 2.71
C GLY A 111 18.26 -3.76 1.85
N GLN A 112 17.87 -4.16 0.64
CA GLN A 112 18.78 -4.80 -0.33
C GLN A 112 19.91 -3.85 -0.78
N ALA A 113 19.59 -2.58 -1.06
CA ALA A 113 20.55 -1.60 -1.54
C ALA A 113 21.59 -1.19 -0.47
N ILE A 114 21.24 -1.26 0.82
CA ILE A 114 22.11 -0.85 1.93
C ILE A 114 22.77 -2.05 2.61
N GLY A 115 22.08 -3.19 2.71
CA GLY A 115 22.62 -4.45 3.22
C GLY A 115 23.72 -5.05 2.33
N MET A 116 23.79 -4.68 1.05
CA MET A 116 24.92 -4.98 0.18
C MET A 116 26.11 -4.06 0.50
N SER A 117 26.87 -4.39 1.54
CA SER A 117 28.22 -3.84 1.71
C SER A 117 29.10 -4.20 0.50
N ALA A 118 30.10 -3.38 0.17
CA ALA A 118 31.00 -3.56 -0.98
C ALA A 118 31.68 -4.95 -1.07
N ARG A 119 31.68 -5.72 0.03
CA ARG A 119 32.27 -7.05 0.16
C ARG A 119 31.51 -8.15 -0.61
N THR A 120 30.22 -7.98 -0.87
CA THR A 120 29.40 -8.97 -1.62
C THR A 120 29.43 -8.72 -3.13
N ARG A 121 30.08 -7.64 -3.60
CA ARG A 121 30.17 -7.29 -5.03
C ARG A 121 31.36 -7.96 -5.76
N SER A 122 32.23 -8.66 -5.04
CA SER A 122 33.48 -9.25 -5.57
C SER A 122 33.53 -10.78 -5.58
N ASP A 123 32.45 -11.45 -5.20
CA ASP A 123 32.30 -12.91 -5.26
C ASP A 123 31.15 -13.27 -6.22
#